data_AF-A0A543FFD5-F1
#
_entry.id   AF-A0A543FFD5-F1
#
_cell.length_a   1.000
_cell.length_b   1.000
_cell.length_c   1.000
_cell.angle_alpha   90.00
_cell.angle_beta   90.00
_cell.angle_gamma   90.00
#
_symmetry.space_group_name_H-M   'P 1'
#
loop_
_entity.id
_entity.type
_entity.pdbx_description
1 polymer ?
#
loop_
_entity_poly.entity_id
_entity_poly.type
_entity_poly.pdbx_seq_one_letter_code
_entity_poly.pdbx_strand_id
1 'polypeptide(L)'
;MTTVPAVTLLSVDEGTEPAFRRTGDVPVGGYPYLLDADNLRDAAVLASRCDDEDGLAPIPILRIDTTRQAAIEPVPESARPTEIAFPASARLLAGLIADAVRVGVATGALIRTEDRAGNGRLLDDVAEHLRRAGFVVGFEVEGWRLYDQALVRAS
;
A
#
# COMPACT_ATOMS: atom_id res chain seq x y z
N MET A 1 7.11 8.51 26.08
CA MET A 1 7.84 7.98 24.90
C MET A 1 6.96 8.26 23.70
N THR A 2 7.32 9.21 22.84
CA THR A 2 6.62 9.41 21.57
C THR A 2 6.95 8.24 20.68
N THR A 3 5.98 7.35 20.46
CA THR A 3 6.07 6.27 19.47
C THR A 3 6.32 6.90 18.11
N VAL A 4 7.46 6.59 17.50
CA VAL A 4 7.75 7.03 16.14
C VAL A 4 6.77 6.29 15.22
N PRO A 5 5.98 6.98 14.37
CA PRO A 5 5.04 6.31 13.50
C PRO A 5 5.79 5.41 12.52
N ALA A 6 5.37 4.15 12.44
CA ALA A 6 5.86 3.19 11.48
C ALA A 6 5.03 3.24 10.20
N VAL A 7 5.67 3.06 9.05
CA VAL A 7 5.05 3.00 7.72
C VAL A 7 5.48 1.72 7.04
N THR A 8 4.51 0.91 6.61
CA THR A 8 4.79 -0.25 5.75
C THR A 8 4.75 0.16 4.28
N LEU A 9 5.80 -0.13 3.53
CA LEU A 9 5.89 0.11 2.09
C LEU A 9 6.01 -1.19 1.33
N LEU A 10 5.12 -1.39 0.37
CA LEU A 10 5.05 -2.58 -0.47
C LEU A 10 4.98 -2.15 -1.93
N SER A 11 5.42 -3.01 -2.84
CA SER A 11 5.30 -2.76 -4.28
C SER A 11 4.86 -4.01 -5.02
N VAL A 12 4.08 -3.82 -6.10
CA VAL A 12 3.70 -4.86 -7.07
C VAL A 12 3.83 -4.36 -8.49
N ASP A 13 4.06 -5.28 -9.42
CA ASP A 13 4.16 -4.96 -10.83
C ASP A 13 2.77 -4.61 -11.42
N GLU A 14 2.78 -3.84 -12.52
CA GLU A 14 1.58 -3.62 -13.32
C GLU A 14 1.00 -4.95 -13.81
N GLY A 15 -0.33 -5.09 -13.73
CA GLY A 15 -1.03 -6.31 -14.15
C GLY A 15 -1.11 -7.41 -13.08
N THR A 16 -0.44 -7.22 -11.94
CA THR A 16 -0.55 -8.12 -10.79
C THR A 16 -1.78 -7.79 -9.93
N GLU A 17 -2.54 -8.81 -9.54
CA GLU A 17 -3.50 -8.66 -8.44
C GLU A 17 -2.82 -9.00 -7.09
N PRO A 18 -2.61 -8.02 -6.20
CA PRO A 18 -1.96 -8.25 -4.93
C PRO A 18 -2.83 -9.12 -4.01
N ALA A 19 -2.22 -10.13 -3.40
CA ALA A 19 -2.88 -10.93 -2.37
C ALA A 19 -1.94 -11.19 -1.19
N PHE A 20 -2.43 -11.02 0.02
CA PHE A 20 -1.69 -11.41 1.22
C PHE A 20 -2.05 -12.84 1.61
N ARG A 21 -1.06 -13.65 1.97
CA ARG A 21 -1.30 -14.92 2.66
C ARG A 21 -0.48 -15.00 3.91
N ARG A 22 -1.05 -15.65 4.92
CA ARG A 22 -0.41 -15.89 6.20
C ARG A 22 0.81 -16.80 6.05
N THR A 23 1.94 -16.41 6.63
CA THR A 23 3.17 -17.20 6.64
C THR A 23 3.17 -18.14 7.84
N GLY A 24 2.50 -19.29 7.72
CA GLY A 24 2.49 -20.34 8.74
C GLY A 24 1.94 -19.88 10.10
N ASP A 25 2.50 -20.46 11.17
CA ASP A 25 2.01 -20.30 12.55
C ASP A 25 2.59 -19.09 13.28
N VAL A 26 3.12 -18.10 12.55
CA VAL A 26 3.59 -16.86 13.19
C VAL A 26 2.40 -16.15 13.84
N PRO A 27 2.48 -15.77 15.13
CA PRO A 27 1.47 -14.94 15.77
C PRO A 27 1.33 -13.63 14.99
N VAL A 28 0.11 -13.29 14.60
CA VAL A 28 -0.18 -12.05 13.89
C VAL A 28 -1.00 -11.13 14.80
N GLY A 29 -0.62 -9.86 14.86
CA GLY A 29 -1.37 -8.85 15.63
C GLY A 29 -2.53 -8.22 14.85
N GLY A 30 -2.59 -8.45 13.54
CA GLY A 30 -3.61 -7.89 12.65
C GLY A 30 -3.52 -8.49 11.25
N TYR A 31 -4.40 -8.06 10.37
CA TYR A 31 -4.45 -8.52 8.97
C TYR A 31 -4.35 -7.35 7.98
N PRO A 32 -3.57 -7.46 6.89
CA PRO A 32 -3.51 -6.43 5.86
C PRO A 32 -4.86 -6.22 5.19
N TYR A 33 -5.37 -5.00 5.26
CA TYR A 33 -6.60 -4.59 4.59
C TYR A 33 -6.27 -3.58 3.49
N LEU A 34 -6.37 -3.99 2.23
CA LEU A 34 -6.14 -3.11 1.09
C LEU A 34 -7.36 -2.17 0.94
N LEU A 35 -7.11 -0.86 1.00
CA LEU A 35 -8.15 0.16 0.83
C LEU A 35 -8.41 0.38 -0.66
N ASP A 36 -9.51 -0.15 -1.16
CA ASP A 36 -9.97 0.04 -2.54
C ASP A 36 -10.63 1.43 -2.71
N ALA A 37 -9.81 2.46 -2.83
CA ALA A 37 -10.23 3.86 -2.98
C ALA A 37 -9.40 4.58 -4.05
N ASP A 38 -10.01 5.54 -4.76
CA ASP A 38 -9.35 6.37 -5.77
C ASP A 38 -8.87 7.72 -5.21
N ASN A 39 -9.24 8.04 -3.96
CA ASN A 39 -8.82 9.25 -3.26
C ASN A 39 -8.74 9.03 -1.73
N LEU A 40 -8.04 9.94 -1.04
CA LEU A 40 -7.83 9.83 0.42
C LEU A 40 -9.11 9.97 1.25
N ARG A 41 -10.13 10.68 0.76
CA ARG A 41 -11.38 10.86 1.49
C ARG A 41 -12.13 9.54 1.56
N ASP A 42 -12.23 8.83 0.44
CA ASP A 42 -12.89 7.53 0.40
C ASP A 42 -12.08 6.47 1.14
N ALA A 43 -10.74 6.52 1.04
CA ALA A 43 -9.87 5.68 1.85
C ALA A 43 -10.11 5.87 3.36
N ALA A 44 -10.31 7.12 3.81
CA ALA A 44 -10.63 7.41 5.21
C ALA A 44 -11.99 6.83 5.64
N VAL A 45 -12.99 6.88 4.76
CA VAL A 45 -14.31 6.27 5.01
C VAL A 45 -14.18 4.75 5.13
N LEU A 46 -13.44 4.12 4.21
CA LEU A 46 -13.19 2.67 4.25
C LEU A 46 -12.44 2.27 5.52
N ALA A 47 -11.34 2.96 5.85
CA ALA A 47 -10.55 2.68 7.05
C ALA A 47 -11.38 2.77 8.34
N SER A 48 -12.34 3.70 8.41
CA SER A 48 -13.23 3.86 9.56
C SER A 48 -14.30 2.76 9.71
N ARG A 49 -14.50 1.96 8.66
CA ARG A 49 -15.51 0.90 8.56
C ARG A 49 -14.90 -0.50 8.50
N CYS A 50 -13.57 -0.60 8.59
CA CYS A 50 -12.90 -1.88 8.65
C CYS A 50 -13.20 -2.52 10.01
N ASP A 51 -13.89 -3.65 9.98
CA ASP A 51 -14.16 -4.47 11.15
C ASP A 51 -13.03 -5.50 11.35
N ASP A 52 -12.94 -6.06 12.55
CA ASP A 52 -12.01 -7.15 12.82
C ASP A 52 -12.39 -8.40 12.00
N GLU A 53 -11.38 -9.05 11.40
CA GLU A 53 -11.55 -10.31 10.68
C GLU A 53 -10.93 -11.45 11.49
N ASP A 54 -11.71 -12.48 11.80
CA ASP A 54 -11.27 -13.61 12.64
C ASP A 54 -10.62 -13.18 13.98
N GLY A 55 -11.06 -12.05 14.55
CA GLY A 55 -10.53 -11.47 15.78
C GLY A 55 -9.18 -10.75 15.61
N LEU A 56 -8.75 -10.50 14.38
CA LEU A 56 -7.57 -9.71 14.04
C LEU A 56 -7.98 -8.28 13.66
N ALA A 57 -7.30 -7.30 14.23
CA ALA A 57 -7.51 -5.91 13.87
C ALA A 57 -7.03 -5.64 12.44
N PRO A 58 -7.73 -4.80 11.65
CA PRO A 58 -7.31 -4.42 10.32
C PRO A 58 -6.03 -3.58 10.36
N ILE A 59 -5.13 -3.84 9.41
CA ILE A 59 -3.94 -3.06 9.12
C ILE A 59 -4.21 -2.36 7.77
N PRO A 60 -4.73 -1.13 7.75
CA PRO A 60 -5.17 -0.51 6.51
C PRO A 60 -3.96 -0.09 5.67
N ILE A 61 -3.96 -0.49 4.40
CA ILE A 61 -2.89 -0.25 3.44
C ILE A 61 -3.49 0.49 2.24
N LEU A 62 -2.98 1.68 1.93
CA LEU A 62 -3.39 2.41 0.73
C LEU A 62 -2.96 1.69 -0.53
N ARG A 63 -3.83 1.64 -1.54
CA ARG A 63 -3.46 1.22 -2.90
C ARG A 63 -3.16 2.45 -3.74
N ILE A 64 -1.96 2.52 -4.30
CA ILE A 64 -1.54 3.64 -5.14
C ILE A 64 -1.08 3.08 -6.49
N ASP A 65 -1.69 3.56 -7.56
CA ASP A 65 -1.34 3.21 -8.93
C ASP A 65 -0.48 4.33 -9.53
N THR A 66 0.80 4.04 -9.82
CA THR A 66 1.69 5.00 -10.48
C THR A 66 1.82 4.80 -11.98
N THR A 67 1.15 3.80 -12.54
CA THR A 67 1.16 3.49 -13.99
C THR A 67 0.03 4.24 -14.70
N ARG A 68 -1.04 4.55 -13.97
CA ARG A 68 -2.10 5.43 -14.48
C ARG A 68 -1.73 6.88 -14.31
N GLN A 69 -1.82 7.64 -15.40
CA GLN A 69 -2.01 9.07 -15.27
C GLN A 69 -3.37 9.31 -14.61
N ALA A 70 -3.43 10.24 -13.65
CA ALA A 70 -4.70 10.70 -13.07
C ALA A 70 -5.58 11.23 -14.21
N ALA A 71 -6.46 10.37 -14.74
CA ALA A 71 -7.28 10.70 -15.89
C ALA A 71 -8.29 11.77 -15.45
N ILE A 72 -8.40 12.84 -16.23
CA ILE A 72 -9.38 13.91 -16.02
C ILE A 72 -10.79 13.41 -16.41
N GLU A 73 -10.87 12.33 -17.18
CA GLU A 73 -12.12 11.76 -17.68
C GLU A 73 -12.38 10.35 -17.10
N PRO A 74 -13.62 10.05 -16.68
CA PRO A 74 -13.98 8.73 -16.19
C PRO A 74 -13.95 7.73 -17.35
N VAL A 75 -12.92 6.90 -17.41
CA VAL A 75 -12.88 5.74 -18.30
C VAL A 75 -13.85 4.70 -17.76
N PRO A 76 -14.76 4.13 -18.58
CA PRO A 76 -15.72 3.14 -18.11
C PRO A 76 -15.02 1.92 -17.52
N GLU A 77 -15.50 1.53 -16.35
CA GLU A 77 -14.93 0.59 -15.40
C GLU A 77 -14.52 -0.75 -16.03
N SER A 78 -13.21 -1.02 -16.04
CA SER A 78 -12.75 -2.41 -15.93
C SER A 78 -12.92 -2.86 -14.49
N ALA A 79 -13.26 -4.14 -14.29
CA ALA A 79 -13.36 -4.86 -13.03
C ALA A 79 -12.03 -4.97 -12.24
N ARG A 80 -11.20 -3.94 -12.26
CA ARG A 80 -9.98 -3.81 -11.48
C ARG A 80 -10.31 -3.13 -10.15
N PRO A 81 -9.63 -3.49 -9.06
CA PRO A 81 -9.76 -2.78 -7.80
C PRO A 81 -9.47 -1.29 -7.96
N THR A 82 -10.14 -0.47 -7.14
CA THR A 82 -9.99 0.98 -7.13
C THR A 82 -8.68 1.36 -6.43
N GLU A 83 -7.82 2.13 -7.09
CA GLU A 83 -6.51 2.54 -6.57
C GLU A 83 -6.33 4.05 -6.78
N ILE A 84 -5.61 4.71 -5.88
CA ILE A 84 -5.31 6.15 -6.01
C ILE A 84 -4.29 6.33 -7.14
N ALA A 85 -4.75 6.86 -8.29
CA ALA A 85 -3.85 7.20 -9.38
C ALA A 85 -2.95 8.38 -8.97
N PHE A 86 -1.63 8.18 -8.98
CA PHE A 86 -0.70 9.17 -8.47
C PHE A 86 0.63 9.16 -9.24
N PRO A 87 1.26 10.30 -9.53
CA PRO A 87 2.50 10.33 -10.28
C PRO A 87 3.61 9.53 -9.58
N ALA A 88 4.47 8.88 -10.38
CA ALA A 88 5.67 8.16 -9.95
C ALA A 88 6.79 9.09 -9.44
N SER A 89 6.44 10.09 -8.63
CA SER A 89 7.37 10.99 -7.97
C SER A 89 7.55 10.56 -6.52
N ALA A 90 8.74 10.06 -6.17
CA ALA A 90 9.04 9.57 -4.83
C ALA A 90 8.72 10.57 -3.72
N ARG A 91 9.04 11.85 -3.94
CA ARG A 91 8.76 12.93 -2.99
C ARG A 91 7.25 13.13 -2.78
N LEU A 92 6.47 13.14 -3.86
CA LEU A 92 5.02 13.36 -3.77
C LEU A 92 4.33 12.15 -3.14
N LEU A 93 4.73 10.94 -3.53
CA LEU A 93 4.23 9.68 -2.94
C LEU A 93 4.50 9.63 -1.44
N ALA A 94 5.73 9.93 -1.02
CA ALA A 94 6.09 9.99 0.40
C ALA A 94 5.24 11.03 1.15
N GLY A 95 4.92 12.17 0.54
CA GLY A 95 4.01 13.17 1.10
C GLY A 95 2.61 12.62 1.32
N LEU A 96 2.01 12.02 0.28
CA LEU A 96 0.68 11.40 0.33
C LEU A 96 0.59 10.32 1.43
N ILE A 97 1.58 9.43 1.47
CA ILE A 97 1.64 8.33 2.44
C ILE A 97 1.83 8.87 3.86
N ALA A 98 2.73 9.85 4.03
CA ALA A 98 2.97 10.47 5.33
C ALA A 98 1.71 11.15 5.88
N ASP A 99 0.96 11.84 5.03
CA ASP A 99 -0.27 12.51 5.43
C ASP A 99 -1.33 11.48 5.85
N ALA A 100 -1.57 10.45 5.04
CA ALA A 100 -2.50 9.37 5.35
C ALA A 100 -2.18 8.65 6.66
N VAL A 101 -0.90 8.39 6.92
CA VAL A 101 -0.46 7.72 8.16
C VAL A 101 -0.60 8.66 9.37
N ARG A 102 -0.25 9.94 9.25
CA ARG A 102 -0.41 10.90 10.35
C ARG A 102 -1.86 11.12 10.76
N VAL A 103 -2.78 11.11 9.80
CA VAL A 103 -4.21 11.27 10.09
C VAL A 103 -4.88 9.95 10.49
N GLY A 104 -4.15 8.83 10.51
CA GLY A 104 -4.65 7.52 10.93
C GLY A 104 -5.54 6.83 9.89
N VAL A 105 -5.46 7.24 8.61
CA VAL A 105 -6.20 6.59 7.51
C VAL A 105 -5.55 5.26 7.12
N ALA A 106 -4.22 5.19 7.18
CA ALA A 106 -3.49 3.98 6.82
C ALA A 106 -2.26 3.79 7.71
N THR A 107 -1.70 2.59 7.68
CA THR A 107 -0.44 2.23 8.32
C THR A 107 0.69 2.04 7.30
N GLY A 108 0.35 2.08 6.01
CA GLY A 108 1.29 1.86 4.93
C GLY A 108 0.66 2.04 3.57
N ALA A 109 1.43 1.71 2.54
CA ALA A 109 0.99 1.76 1.16
C ALA A 109 1.54 0.59 0.34
N LEU A 110 0.72 0.13 -0.59
CA LEU A 110 1.06 -0.77 -1.69
C LEU A 110 1.10 0.06 -2.98
N ILE A 111 2.27 0.12 -3.60
CA ILE A 111 2.52 0.93 -4.79
C ILE A 111 2.60 0.01 -6.02
N ARG A 112 1.71 0.22 -6.99
CA ARG A 112 1.75 -0.44 -8.29
C ARG A 112 2.59 0.37 -9.27
N THR A 113 3.51 -0.30 -9.97
CA THR A 113 4.57 0.34 -10.76
C THR A 113 4.83 -0.42 -12.09
N GLU A 114 5.32 0.28 -13.13
CA GLU A 114 5.44 -0.25 -14.51
C GLU A 114 6.64 -1.19 -14.74
N ASP A 115 7.68 -1.21 -13.88
CA ASP A 115 8.93 -1.92 -14.16
C ASP A 115 9.57 -2.57 -12.92
N ARG A 116 9.61 -3.90 -12.89
CA ARG A 116 10.25 -4.70 -11.84
C ARG A 116 11.68 -4.26 -11.48
N ALA A 117 12.48 -3.77 -12.43
CA ALA A 117 13.82 -3.26 -12.17
C ALA A 117 13.82 -1.82 -11.59
N GLY A 118 12.90 -0.99 -12.04
CA GLY A 118 12.65 0.37 -11.52
C GLY A 118 11.93 0.43 -10.18
N ASN A 119 11.16 -0.60 -9.82
CA ASN A 119 10.38 -0.68 -8.58
C ASN A 119 11.24 -0.49 -7.34
N GLY A 120 12.38 -1.19 -7.27
CA GLY A 120 13.28 -1.10 -6.13
C GLY A 120 13.76 0.33 -5.92
N ARG A 121 14.11 1.04 -7.00
CA ARG A 121 14.58 2.42 -6.92
C ARG A 121 13.49 3.38 -6.46
N LEU A 122 12.28 3.29 -7.02
CA LEU A 122 11.18 4.16 -6.59
C LEU A 122 10.83 3.91 -5.11
N LEU A 123 10.73 2.64 -4.71
CA LEU A 123 10.40 2.26 -3.34
C LEU A 123 11.46 2.72 -2.33
N ASP A 124 12.75 2.59 -2.68
CA ASP A 124 13.86 3.07 -1.88
C ASP A 124 13.87 4.60 -1.75
N ASP A 125 13.63 5.32 -2.84
CA ASP A 125 13.56 6.78 -2.85
C ASP A 125 12.37 7.28 -1.99
N VAL A 126 11.20 6.63 -2.09
CA VAL A 126 10.03 6.92 -1.23
C VAL A 126 10.37 6.66 0.24
N ALA A 127 11.01 5.53 0.54
CA ALA A 127 11.44 5.18 1.88
C ALA A 127 12.41 6.20 2.45
N GLU A 128 13.36 6.71 1.64
CA GLU A 128 14.30 7.75 2.08
C GLU A 128 13.55 9.04 2.44
N HIS A 129 12.60 9.48 1.61
CA HIS A 129 11.79 10.65 1.91
C HIS A 129 10.95 10.49 3.19
N LEU A 130 10.37 9.32 3.43
CA LEU A 130 9.63 9.02 4.66
C LEU A 130 10.54 9.00 5.89
N ARG A 131 11.72 8.39 5.80
CA ARG A 131 12.71 8.43 6.90
C ARG A 131 13.14 9.86 7.23
N ARG A 132 13.39 10.69 6.20
CA ARG A 132 13.68 12.12 6.38
C ARG A 132 12.51 12.88 7.02
N ALA A 133 11.28 12.43 6.81
CA ALA A 133 10.08 12.98 7.45
C ALA A 133 9.81 12.42 8.86
N GLY A 134 10.71 11.57 9.38
CA GLY A 134 10.69 11.06 10.75
C GLY A 134 9.97 9.72 10.95
N PHE A 135 9.64 8.99 9.88
CA PHE A 135 8.99 7.68 10.00
C PHE A 135 10.00 6.54 10.07
N VAL A 136 9.63 5.47 10.78
CA VAL A 136 10.29 4.15 10.64
C VAL A 136 9.63 3.44 9.47
N VAL A 137 10.42 2.95 8.52
CA VAL A 137 9.90 2.33 7.29
C VAL A 137 10.21 0.83 7.28
N GLY A 138 9.16 0.01 7.18
CA GLY A 138 9.24 -1.44 6.97
C GLY A 138 8.78 -1.83 5.57
N PHE A 139 9.20 -3.02 5.10
CA PHE A 139 8.88 -3.52 3.75
C PHE A 139 8.10 -4.85 3.77
N GLU A 140 7.59 -5.22 4.93
CA GLU A 140 6.82 -6.43 5.15
C GLU A 140 5.74 -6.18 6.20
N VAL A 141 4.71 -7.00 6.18
CA VAL A 141 3.71 -7.06 7.24
C VAL A 141 3.96 -8.36 8.00
N GLU A 142 4.25 -8.26 9.29
CA GLU A 142 4.66 -9.41 10.11
C GLU A 142 3.65 -10.57 10.03
N GLY A 143 4.13 -11.76 9.68
CA GLY A 143 3.29 -12.95 9.52
C GLY A 143 2.48 -13.01 8.22
N TRP A 144 2.71 -12.07 7.30
CA TRP A 144 2.04 -12.01 6.00
C TRP A 144 3.05 -11.91 4.86
N ARG A 145 2.79 -12.66 3.79
CA ARG A 145 3.53 -12.57 2.54
C ARG A 145 2.64 -12.00 1.46
N LEU A 146 3.12 -10.96 0.80
CA LEU A 146 2.51 -10.42 -0.40
C LEU A 146 2.85 -11.33 -1.59
N TYR A 147 1.82 -11.81 -2.26
CA TYR A 147 1.92 -12.62 -3.46
C TYR A 147 1.65 -11.76 -4.68
N ASP A 148 2.60 -11.82 -5.61
CA ASP A 148 2.42 -11.42 -6.98
C ASP A 148 2.10 -12.68 -7.81
N GLN A 149 0.92 -12.75 -8.42
CA GLN A 149 0.51 -13.90 -9.23
C GLN A 149 1.45 -14.22 -10.40
N ALA A 150 2.26 -13.26 -10.87
CA ALA A 150 3.25 -13.51 -11.91
C ALA A 150 4.32 -14.53 -11.49
N LEU A 151 4.58 -14.69 -10.17
CA LEU A 151 5.57 -15.64 -9.66
C LEU A 151 5.09 -17.10 -9.67
N VAL A 152 3.77 -17.35 -9.63
CA VAL A 152 3.19 -18.70 -9.45
C VAL A 152 3.21 -19.52 -10.75
N ARG A 153 3.24 -18.87 -11.92
CA ARG A 153 3.31 -19.59 -13.21
C ARG A 153 4.73 -20.06 -13.59
N ALA A 154 5.75 -19.65 -12.84
CA ALA A 154 7.15 -19.97 -13.11
C ALA A 154 7.74 -21.05 -12.18
N SER A 155 6.93 -21.61 -11.27
CA SER A 155 7.33 -22.62 -10.28
C SER A 155 6.57 -23.92 -10.46
#